data_AF-A0A1A3U853-F1
#
_entry.id   AF-A0A1A3U853-F1
#
_cell.length_a   1.000
_cell.length_b   1.000
_cell.length_c   1.000
_cell.angle_alpha   90.00
_cell.angle_beta   90.00
_cell.angle_gamma   90.00
#
_symmetry.space_group_name_H-M   'P 1'
#
loop_
_entity.id
_entity.type
_entity.pdbx_description
1 polymer ?
#
loop_
_entity_poly.entity_id
_entity_poly.type
_entity_poly.pdbx_seq_one_letter_code
_entity_poly.pdbx_strand_id
1 'polypeptide(L)'
;MKPSDVLDQLASEHRAGRNYGEPYQTPDGTTVIVATKPLGVFAIRDGQASWTPAVDNNRIALVGVITGLLAAVIGTLAVLRQPPWPRITIRD
;
A
#
# COMPACT_ATOMS: atom_id res chain seq x y z
N MET A 1 30.24 33.99 10.19
CA MET A 1 28.95 33.31 10.37
C MET A 1 28.82 32.90 11.81
N LYS A 2 27.63 33.02 12.40
CA LYS A 2 27.41 32.55 13.78
C LYS A 2 27.21 31.03 13.75
N PRO A 3 27.60 30.30 14.80
CA PRO A 3 27.39 28.85 14.88
C PRO A 3 25.90 28.45 14.75
N SER A 4 24.98 29.32 15.19
CA SER A 4 23.53 29.14 15.03
C SER A 4 23.10 29.03 13.56
N ASP A 5 23.67 29.88 12.70
CA ASP A 5 23.27 29.98 11.30
C ASP A 5 23.61 28.68 10.55
N VAL A 6 24.71 28.03 10.95
CA VAL A 6 25.13 26.74 10.41
C VAL A 6 24.18 25.63 10.87
N LEU A 7 23.73 25.64 12.13
CA LEU A 7 22.78 24.66 12.65
C LEU A 7 21.40 24.80 12.01
N ASP A 8 20.93 26.02 11.81
CA ASP A 8 19.66 26.30 11.14
C ASP A 8 19.70 25.88 9.68
N GLN A 9 20.82 26.13 8.99
CA GLN A 9 21.01 25.68 7.62
C GLN A 9 21.05 24.15 7.53
N LEU A 10 21.80 23.46 8.40
CA LEU A 10 21.81 21.99 8.45
C LEU A 10 20.44 21.41 8.77
N ALA A 11 19.68 22.03 9.68
CA ALA A 11 18.32 21.63 9.96
C ALA A 11 17.42 21.80 8.73
N SER A 12 17.56 22.90 7.99
CA SER A 12 16.78 23.16 6.77
C SER A 12 17.10 22.18 5.64
N GLU A 13 18.39 21.85 5.45
CA GLU A 13 18.85 20.87 4.47
C GLU A 13 18.35 19.46 4.83
N HIS A 14 18.34 19.10 6.11
CA HIS A 14 17.74 17.86 6.59
C HIS A 14 16.23 17.81 6.31
N ARG A 15 15.49 18.92 6.52
CA ARG A 15 14.06 18.98 6.20
C ARG A 15 13.78 18.82 4.71
N ALA A 16 14.62 19.36 3.84
CA ALA A 16 14.45 19.31 2.39
C ALA A 16 14.59 17.88 1.80
N GLY A 17 15.30 16.98 2.50
CA GLY A 17 15.49 15.58 2.08
C GLY A 17 14.68 14.54 2.87
N ARG A 18 13.85 14.96 3.84
CA ARG A 18 13.19 14.03 4.75
C ARG A 18 12.00 13.34 4.07
N ASN A 19 12.13 12.02 3.92
CA ASN A 19 10.98 11.15 3.66
C ASN A 19 10.08 10.98 4.90
N TYR A 20 10.50 11.47 6.07
CA TYR A 20 9.79 11.33 7.35
C TYR A 20 9.33 12.69 7.89
N GLY A 21 8.12 12.75 8.42
CA GLY A 21 7.58 13.90 9.16
C GLY A 21 8.27 14.08 10.51
N GLU A 22 8.01 15.22 11.16
CA GLU A 22 8.50 15.45 12.53
C GLU A 22 7.87 14.42 13.47
N PRO A 23 8.67 13.66 14.24
CA PRO A 23 8.16 12.78 15.27
C PRO A 23 7.38 13.55 16.32
N TYR A 24 6.23 13.03 16.74
CA TYR A 24 5.47 13.57 17.87
C TYR A 24 5.08 12.46 18.84
N GLN A 25 4.90 12.82 20.10
CA GLN A 25 4.49 11.89 21.15
C GLN A 25 2.97 12.00 21.39
N THR A 26 2.30 10.86 21.39
CA THR A 26 0.91 10.72 21.84
C THR A 26 0.87 10.69 23.38
N PRO A 27 -0.22 11.12 24.05
CA PRO A 27 -0.33 11.11 25.52
C PRO A 27 0.03 9.78 26.19
N ASP A 28 -0.20 8.68 25.47
CA ASP A 28 0.08 7.34 25.95
C ASP A 28 1.57 6.94 25.84
N GLY A 29 2.47 7.83 25.42
CA GLY A 29 3.90 7.57 25.28
C GLY A 29 4.34 6.91 23.97
N THR A 30 3.47 6.86 22.95
CA THR A 30 3.86 6.40 21.60
C THR A 30 4.47 7.51 20.78
N THR A 31 5.64 7.25 20.21
CA THR A 31 6.24 8.13 19.21
C THR A 31 5.71 7.78 17.83
N VAL A 32 5.09 8.76 17.18
CA VAL A 32 4.50 8.62 15.85
C VAL A 32 5.37 9.34 14.83
N ILE A 33 5.75 8.66 13.76
CA ILE A 33 6.56 9.21 12.66
C ILE A 33 5.84 8.94 11.34
N VAL A 34 5.38 10.01 10.68
CA VAL A 34 4.75 9.90 9.36
C VAL A 34 5.83 9.65 8.32
N ALA A 35 5.61 8.74 7.37
CA ALA A 35 6.49 8.50 6.24
C ALA A 35 5.77 8.85 4.93
N THR A 36 6.51 9.49 4.03
CA THR A 36 6.01 9.89 2.70
C THR A 36 6.34 8.88 1.62
N LYS A 37 7.38 8.07 1.79
CA LYS A 37 7.80 7.02 0.84
C LYS A 37 8.39 5.80 1.57
N PRO A 38 7.66 4.67 1.66
CA PRO A 38 6.24 4.51 1.32
C PRO A 38 5.34 5.34 2.25
N LEU A 39 4.12 5.65 1.80
CA LEU A 39 3.13 6.41 2.57
C LEU A 39 2.62 5.58 3.76
N GLY A 40 2.68 6.15 4.97
CA GLY A 40 2.18 5.51 6.17
C GLY A 40 2.76 6.10 7.44
N VAL A 41 2.66 5.36 8.54
CA VAL A 41 3.03 5.82 9.89
C VAL A 41 3.79 4.72 10.63
N PHE A 42 4.92 5.09 11.22
CA PHE A 42 5.59 4.30 12.24
C PHE A 42 5.10 4.70 13.63
N ALA A 43 4.72 3.73 14.45
CA ALA A 43 4.39 3.91 15.86
C ALA A 43 5.39 3.12 16.71
N ILE A 44 6.12 3.82 17.57
CA ILE A 44 7.13 3.26 18.46
C ILE A 44 6.63 3.36 19.90
N ARG A 45 6.57 2.23 20.60
CA ARG A 45 6.12 2.12 21.99
C ARG A 45 6.88 0.99 22.67
N ASP A 46 7.36 1.21 23.90
CA ASP A 46 8.02 0.18 24.71
C ASP A 46 9.19 -0.53 24.00
N GLY A 47 9.94 0.22 23.18
CA GLY A 47 11.05 -0.31 22.37
C GLY A 47 10.62 -1.11 21.13
N GLN A 48 9.32 -1.24 20.86
CA GLN A 48 8.76 -1.91 19.69
C GLN A 48 8.34 -0.90 18.63
N ALA A 49 8.74 -1.13 17.38
CA ALA A 49 8.33 -0.33 16.23
C ALA A 49 7.30 -1.10 15.39
N SER A 50 6.18 -0.44 15.10
CA SER A 50 5.12 -0.95 14.23
C SER A 50 4.91 -0.03 13.03
N TRP A 51 4.62 -0.61 11.86
CA TRP A 51 4.36 0.12 10.63
C TRP A 51 2.90 -0.04 10.22
N THR A 52 2.21 1.07 9.99
CA THR A 52 0.86 1.09 9.43
C THR A 52 0.89 1.81 8.07
N PRO A 53 0.72 1.08 6.94
CA PRO A 53 0.70 1.69 5.62
C PRO A 53 -0.59 2.51 5.40
N ALA A 54 -0.48 3.63 4.69
CA ALA A 54 -1.63 4.43 4.28
C ALA A 54 -2.20 3.91 2.95
N VAL A 55 -2.76 2.70 2.97
CA VAL A 55 -3.35 2.04 1.79
C VAL A 55 -4.87 1.88 1.94
N ASP A 56 -5.58 1.96 0.82
CA ASP A 56 -7.03 1.73 0.77
C ASP A 56 -7.32 0.23 0.55
N ASN A 57 -7.54 -0.48 1.65
CA ASN A 57 -7.82 -1.91 1.62
C ASN A 57 -9.10 -2.26 0.84
N ASN A 58 -10.10 -1.37 0.84
CA ASN A 58 -11.36 -1.60 0.13
C ASN A 58 -11.13 -1.54 -1.39
N ARG A 59 -10.34 -0.58 -1.87
CA ARG A 59 -9.94 -0.53 -3.29
C ARG A 59 -9.14 -1.76 -3.70
N ILE A 60 -8.18 -2.21 -2.87
CA ILE A 60 -7.39 -3.41 -3.16
C ILE A 60 -8.31 -4.64 -3.26
N ALA A 61 -9.23 -4.80 -2.30
CA ALA A 61 -10.20 -5.89 -2.32
C ALA A 61 -11.10 -5.82 -3.57
N LEU A 62 -11.59 -4.64 -3.92
CA LEU A 62 -12.43 -4.42 -5.10
C LEU A 62 -11.74 -4.83 -6.40
N VAL A 63 -10.46 -4.48 -6.56
CA VAL A 63 -9.65 -4.90 -7.73
C VAL A 63 -9.57 -6.43 -7.80
N GLY A 64 -9.34 -7.10 -6.67
CA GLY A 64 -9.34 -8.56 -6.59
C GLY A 64 -10.68 -9.18 -7.01
N VAL A 65 -11.78 -8.64 -6.48
CA VAL A 65 -13.15 -9.11 -6.81
C VAL A 65 -13.47 -8.92 -8.29
N ILE A 66 -13.20 -7.74 -8.86
CA ILE A 66 -13.44 -7.47 -10.28
C ILE A 66 -12.59 -8.39 -11.16
N THR A 67 -11.32 -8.57 -10.81
CA THR A 67 -10.41 -9.47 -11.57
C THR A 67 -10.91 -10.90 -11.54
N GLY A 68 -11.31 -11.40 -10.36
CA GLY A 68 -11.87 -12.75 -10.21
C GLY A 68 -13.19 -12.91 -10.97
N LEU A 69 -14.07 -11.91 -10.92
CA LEU A 69 -15.33 -11.92 -11.67
C LEU A 69 -15.10 -11.94 -13.18
N LEU A 70 -14.18 -11.12 -13.69
CA LEU A 70 -13.81 -11.12 -15.11
C LEU A 70 -13.23 -12.47 -15.55
N ALA A 71 -12.32 -13.04 -14.74
CA ALA A 71 -11.77 -14.37 -15.00
C ALA A 71 -12.86 -15.45 -15.04
N ALA A 72 -13.82 -15.41 -14.10
CA ALA A 72 -14.95 -16.32 -14.08
C ALA A 72 -15.84 -16.16 -15.33
N VAL A 73 -16.19 -14.93 -15.70
CA VAL A 73 -17.00 -14.66 -16.91
C VAL A 73 -16.30 -15.15 -18.16
N ILE A 74 -15.00 -14.86 -18.32
CA ILE A 74 -14.22 -15.32 -19.48
C ILE A 74 -14.14 -16.85 -19.49
N GLY A 75 -13.87 -17.49 -18.34
CA GLY A 75 -13.84 -18.93 -18.22
C GLY A 75 -15.17 -19.57 -18.61
N THR A 76 -16.29 -19.04 -18.12
CA THR A 76 -17.64 -19.50 -18.51
C THR A 76 -17.88 -19.30 -20.00
N LEU A 77 -17.54 -18.14 -20.56
CA LEU A 77 -17.68 -17.88 -22.00
C LEU A 77 -16.81 -18.80 -22.85
N ALA A 78 -15.61 -19.13 -22.39
CA ALA A 78 -14.72 -20.07 -23.07
C ALA A 78 -15.36 -21.47 -23.12
N VAL A 79 -15.89 -21.95 -22.00
CA VAL A 79 -16.63 -23.23 -21.92
C VAL A 79 -17.87 -23.20 -22.81
N LEU A 80 -18.60 -22.09 -22.88
CA LEU A 80 -19.78 -21.98 -23.74
C LEU A 80 -19.42 -21.93 -25.24
N ARG A 81 -18.35 -21.24 -25.61
CA ARG A 81 -17.93 -21.09 -27.02
C ARG A 81 -17.22 -22.33 -27.56
N GLN A 82 -16.40 -22.96 -26.75
CA GLN A 82 -15.64 -24.16 -27.09
C GLN A 82 -15.79 -25.16 -25.94
N PRO A 83 -16.96 -25.82 -25.88
CA PRO A 83 -17.20 -26.81 -24.85
C PRO A 83 -16.08 -27.85 -24.85
N PRO A 84 -15.54 -28.22 -23.69
CA PRO A 84 -14.40 -29.12 -23.59
C PRO A 84 -14.76 -30.57 -23.97
N TRP A 85 -16.05 -30.88 -24.13
CA TRP A 85 -16.49 -32.20 -24.56
C TRP A 85 -16.45 -32.37 -26.08
N PRO A 86 -16.16 -33.59 -26.57
CA PRO A 86 -16.14 -33.89 -28.00
C PRO A 86 -17.48 -33.59 -28.66
N ARG A 87 -17.44 -33.06 -29.89
CA ARG A 87 -18.66 -32.85 -30.70
C ARG A 87 -19.25 -34.21 -31.07
N ILE A 88 -20.46 -34.48 -30.60
CA ILE A 88 -21.22 -35.66 -30.99
C ILE A 88 -21.83 -35.38 -32.37
N THR A 89 -21.27 -36.00 -33.40
CA THR A 89 -21.88 -36.07 -34.73
C THR A 89 -22.41 -37.48 -34.91
N ILE A 90 -23.73 -37.63 -34.92
CA ILE A 90 -24.36 -38.90 -35.31
C ILE A 90 -24.34 -38.92 -36.84
N ARG A 91 -23.70 -39.93 -37.43
CA ARG A 91 -23.77 -40.22 -38.87
C ARG A 91 -24.67 -41.44 -39.05
N ASP A 92 -25.62 -41.32 -39.97
CA ASP A 92 -26.47 -42.41 -40.44
C ASP A 92 -25.67 -43.40 -41.30
#